data_AF-A0A5J4Q219-F1
#
_entry.id   AF-A0A5J4Q219-F1
#
_cell.length_a   1.000
_cell.length_b   1.000
_cell.length_c   1.000
_cell.angle_alpha   90.00
_cell.angle_beta   90.00
_cell.angle_gamma   90.00
#
_symmetry.space_group_name_H-M   'P 1'
#
loop_
_entity.id
_entity.type
_entity.pdbx_description
1 polymer ?
#
loop_
_entity_poly.entity_id
_entity_poly.type
_entity_poly.pdbx_seq_one_letter_code
_entity_poly.pdbx_strand_id
1 'polypeptide(L)'
;DGGGIYVILNKTGRFETKGTVTFTGCRTTKDALELIGGRGGALYIYLAEESTFNFIIGEDTSFTTNEADICGEDIFIYSRNINILNIRTHILFDITTFTNPDNAMYGTEYKLIDELYHIPLIDYNLLERYIYYPNDTMYVSSRKWGGVDTEECGDVNATCNSFEHSVLKQTTPDRTEINLQSGQQIVYTYISVGEMHVNQ
;
A
#
# COMPACT_ATOMS: atom_id res chain seq x y z
N ASP A 1 5.05 9.45 -19.79
CA ASP A 1 4.99 9.23 -18.33
C ASP A 1 6.11 8.38 -17.75
N GLY A 2 7.29 8.25 -18.34
CA GLY A 2 8.40 7.54 -17.69
C GLY A 2 9.71 8.04 -18.25
N GLY A 3 10.71 8.34 -17.42
CA GLY A 3 12.02 8.80 -17.89
C GLY A 3 13.07 7.68 -18.00
N GLY A 4 13.00 6.66 -17.15
CA GLY A 4 13.91 5.50 -17.17
C GLY A 4 13.24 4.23 -17.69
N ILE A 5 12.28 3.70 -16.93
CA ILE A 5 11.52 2.50 -17.28
C ILE A 5 10.02 2.78 -17.12
N TYR A 6 9.27 2.35 -18.12
CA TYR A 6 7.81 2.31 -18.09
C TYR A 6 7.35 0.85 -18.07
N VAL A 7 6.70 0.45 -16.99
CA VAL A 7 6.23 -0.93 -16.77
C VAL A 7 4.71 -0.96 -16.87
N ILE A 8 4.17 -1.90 -17.65
CA ILE A 8 2.75 -2.25 -17.63
C ILE A 8 2.62 -3.66 -17.06
N LEU A 9 2.01 -3.78 -15.88
CA LEU A 9 1.68 -5.07 -15.28
C LEU A 9 0.21 -5.39 -15.51
N ASN A 10 -0.02 -6.43 -16.32
CA ASN A 10 -1.36 -6.96 -16.58
C ASN A 10 -1.43 -8.42 -16.13
N LYS A 11 -2.58 -8.82 -15.57
CA LYS A 11 -2.82 -10.17 -15.05
C LYS A 11 -1.72 -10.60 -14.07
N THR A 12 -1.05 -11.71 -14.36
CA THR A 12 -0.01 -12.32 -13.53
C THR A 12 1.41 -11.85 -13.88
N GLY A 13 1.54 -10.80 -14.70
CA GLY A 13 2.84 -10.24 -15.07
C GLY A 13 3.66 -9.87 -13.83
N ARG A 14 4.97 -10.13 -13.89
CA ARG A 14 5.90 -9.87 -12.80
C ARG A 14 6.98 -8.88 -13.21
N PHE A 15 7.32 -7.96 -12.32
CA PHE A 15 8.47 -7.07 -12.46
C PHE A 15 9.32 -7.12 -11.19
N GLU A 16 10.63 -7.24 -11.31
CA GLU A 16 11.50 -7.19 -10.14
C GLU A 16 12.86 -6.59 -10.48
N THR A 17 13.41 -5.78 -9.57
CA THR A 17 14.84 -5.42 -9.60
C THR A 17 15.61 -6.45 -8.77
N LYS A 18 16.76 -6.93 -9.31
CA LYS A 18 17.59 -7.95 -8.69
C LYS A 18 19.05 -7.57 -8.74
N GLY A 19 19.73 -7.73 -7.60
CA GLY A 19 21.09 -7.23 -7.41
C GLY A 19 21.14 -5.70 -7.44
N THR A 20 22.34 -5.15 -7.62
CA THR A 20 22.54 -3.70 -7.65
C THR A 20 21.93 -3.09 -8.90
N VAL A 21 20.90 -2.25 -8.71
CA VAL A 21 20.24 -1.51 -9.77
C VAL A 21 20.28 -0.02 -9.43
N THR A 22 20.84 0.80 -10.33
CA THR A 22 20.96 2.23 -10.10
C THR A 22 20.32 3.01 -11.23
N PHE A 23 19.37 3.87 -10.87
CA PHE A 23 18.74 4.84 -11.77
C PHE A 23 19.40 6.20 -11.56
N THR A 24 20.02 6.75 -12.61
CA THR A 24 20.70 8.04 -12.54
C THR A 24 20.37 8.92 -13.72
N GLY A 25 19.94 10.15 -13.45
CA GLY A 25 19.69 11.14 -14.50
C GLY A 25 18.48 10.83 -15.37
N CYS A 26 17.54 10.01 -14.89
CA CYS A 26 16.34 9.68 -15.64
C CYS A 26 15.37 10.87 -15.63
N ARG A 27 14.95 11.32 -16.81
CA ARG A 27 14.09 12.50 -16.95
C ARG A 27 12.92 12.22 -17.88
N THR A 28 11.71 12.62 -17.47
CA THR A 28 10.55 12.57 -18.37
C THR A 28 10.69 13.59 -19.51
N THR A 29 10.47 13.17 -20.75
CA THR A 29 10.51 14.06 -21.92
C THR A 29 9.12 14.57 -22.28
N LYS A 30 9.07 15.79 -22.82
CA LYS A 30 7.87 16.38 -23.45
C LYS A 30 7.81 15.96 -24.91
N ASP A 31 6.63 15.57 -25.39
CA ASP A 31 6.39 15.48 -26.84
C ASP A 31 6.17 16.90 -27.42
N ALA A 32 6.40 17.09 -28.71
CA ALA A 32 6.20 18.37 -29.40
C ALA A 32 4.77 18.92 -29.30
N LEU A 33 3.80 18.05 -28.97
CA LEU A 33 2.40 18.40 -28.75
C LEU A 33 2.05 18.67 -27.27
N GLU A 34 2.94 18.34 -26.32
CA GLU A 34 2.68 18.46 -24.88
C GLU A 34 3.54 19.56 -24.24
N LEU A 35 2.90 20.43 -23.44
CA LEU A 35 3.56 21.55 -22.75
C LEU A 35 4.30 21.11 -21.46
N ILE A 36 3.91 19.97 -20.90
CA ILE A 36 4.38 19.41 -19.63
C ILE A 36 4.72 17.94 -19.89
N GLY A 37 5.84 17.47 -19.33
CA GLY A 37 6.24 16.07 -19.41
C GLY A 37 5.41 15.20 -18.47
N GLY A 38 5.80 13.93 -18.38
CA GLY A 38 5.07 12.95 -17.59
C GLY A 38 5.42 12.92 -16.10
N ARG A 39 4.86 11.92 -15.44
CA ARG A 39 5.24 11.47 -14.08
C ARG A 39 6.34 10.41 -14.17
N GLY A 40 6.91 9.97 -13.04
CA GLY A 40 7.78 8.77 -13.00
C GLY A 40 9.14 8.97 -13.67
N GLY A 41 10.00 9.82 -13.10
CA GLY A 41 11.31 10.15 -13.66
C GLY A 41 12.17 8.91 -13.90
N ALA A 42 12.44 8.09 -12.87
CA ALA A 42 13.14 6.82 -13.06
C ALA A 42 12.20 5.66 -13.41
N LEU A 43 11.20 5.39 -12.57
CA LEU A 43 10.25 4.29 -12.76
C LEU A 43 8.83 4.81 -12.84
N TYR A 44 8.10 4.34 -13.85
CA TYR A 44 6.65 4.43 -13.91
C TYR A 44 6.06 3.03 -13.98
N ILE A 45 5.17 2.69 -13.06
CA ILE A 45 4.53 1.38 -12.99
C ILE A 45 3.03 1.55 -13.15
N TYR A 46 2.49 1.08 -14.27
CA TYR A 46 1.07 0.95 -14.50
C TYR A 46 0.59 -0.44 -14.10
N LEU A 47 -0.25 -0.50 -13.07
CA LEU A 47 -0.92 -1.71 -12.60
C LEU A 47 -2.32 -1.75 -13.23
N ALA A 48 -2.49 -2.57 -14.28
CA ALA A 48 -3.78 -2.71 -14.96
C ALA A 48 -4.85 -3.33 -14.04
N GLU A 49 -6.11 -3.25 -14.45
CA GLU A 49 -7.26 -3.64 -13.60
C GLU A 49 -7.21 -5.08 -13.11
N GLU A 50 -6.76 -5.99 -13.96
CA GLU A 50 -6.63 -7.42 -13.64
C GLU A 50 -5.25 -7.77 -13.03
N SER A 51 -4.40 -6.78 -12.74
CA SER A 51 -3.07 -7.02 -12.17
C SER A 51 -3.15 -7.66 -10.80
N THR A 52 -2.27 -8.64 -10.55
CA THR A 52 -2.05 -9.23 -9.23
C THR A 52 -1.00 -8.48 -8.41
N PHE A 53 -0.63 -7.26 -8.83
CA PHE A 53 0.38 -6.41 -8.18
C PHE A 53 1.75 -7.08 -7.97
N ASN A 54 2.14 -7.99 -8.87
CA ASN A 54 3.35 -8.79 -8.67
C ASN A 54 4.61 -8.01 -9.05
N PHE A 55 5.01 -7.03 -8.24
CA PHE A 55 6.29 -6.36 -8.39
C PHE A 55 7.09 -6.25 -7.11
N ILE A 56 8.42 -6.19 -7.25
CA ILE A 56 9.36 -5.96 -6.15
C ILE A 56 10.45 -5.00 -6.61
N ILE A 57 10.65 -3.90 -5.89
CA ILE A 57 11.84 -3.08 -5.99
C ILE A 57 12.78 -3.49 -4.85
N GLY A 58 13.83 -4.24 -5.20
CA GLY A 58 14.74 -4.87 -4.26
C GLY A 58 15.64 -3.89 -3.49
N GLU A 59 16.17 -4.37 -2.37
CA GLU A 59 17.00 -3.65 -1.38
C GLU A 59 18.19 -2.88 -1.98
N ASP A 60 18.85 -3.45 -2.99
CA ASP A 60 20.03 -2.86 -3.64
C ASP A 60 19.66 -1.89 -4.80
N THR A 61 18.43 -1.38 -4.82
CA THR A 61 17.98 -0.39 -5.81
C THR A 61 18.23 1.03 -5.30
N SER A 62 18.89 1.87 -6.11
CA SER A 62 19.16 3.26 -5.76
C SER A 62 18.74 4.24 -6.86
N PHE A 63 18.38 5.45 -6.42
CA PHE A 63 17.91 6.53 -7.28
C PHE A 63 18.76 7.78 -7.06
N THR A 64 19.21 8.41 -8.13
CA THR A 64 20.14 9.54 -8.05
C THR A 64 19.80 10.56 -9.14
N THR A 65 19.52 11.80 -8.76
CA THR A 65 19.36 12.92 -9.71
C THR A 65 18.34 12.64 -10.82
N ASN A 66 17.15 12.11 -10.49
CA ASN A 66 16.08 11.89 -11.47
C ASN A 66 15.10 13.07 -11.47
N GLU A 67 14.36 13.24 -12.56
CA GLU A 67 13.46 14.37 -12.75
C GLU A 67 12.14 13.93 -13.41
N ALA A 68 11.03 14.37 -12.83
CA ALA A 68 9.71 14.28 -13.42
C ALA A 68 9.10 15.68 -13.51
N ASP A 69 8.42 15.97 -14.61
CA ASP A 69 7.82 17.29 -14.82
C ASP A 69 6.57 17.51 -13.94
N ILE A 70 5.88 16.42 -13.57
CA ILE A 70 4.70 16.45 -12.69
C ILE A 70 5.06 16.01 -11.28
N CYS A 71 5.28 14.70 -11.06
CA CYS A 71 5.64 14.14 -9.76
C CYS A 71 6.23 12.72 -9.88
N GLY A 72 6.80 12.23 -8.79
CA GLY A 72 7.44 10.93 -8.71
C GLY A 72 8.73 10.93 -9.52
N GLU A 73 9.70 11.74 -9.09
CA GLU A 73 11.04 11.82 -9.71
C GLU A 73 11.70 10.44 -9.77
N ASP A 74 11.51 9.63 -8.74
CA ASP A 74 12.11 8.30 -8.66
C ASP A 74 11.10 7.22 -9.05
N ILE A 75 9.96 7.16 -8.37
CA ILE A 75 8.95 6.12 -8.63
C ILE A 75 7.57 6.75 -8.71
N PHE A 76 6.85 6.42 -9.77
CA PHE A 76 5.42 6.69 -9.89
C PHE A 76 4.62 5.41 -10.11
N ILE A 77 3.52 5.26 -9.37
CA ILE A 77 2.63 4.09 -9.48
C ILE A 77 1.22 4.52 -9.85
N TYR A 78 0.73 4.00 -10.97
CA TYR A 78 -0.63 4.17 -11.42
C TYR A 78 -1.41 2.89 -11.17
N SER A 79 -2.36 2.89 -10.23
CA SER A 79 -3.03 1.67 -9.75
C SER A 79 -4.53 1.83 -9.61
N ARG A 80 -5.27 0.72 -9.51
CA ARG A 80 -6.71 0.79 -9.28
C ARG A 80 -7.05 1.32 -7.89
N ASN A 81 -6.25 0.97 -6.88
CA ASN A 81 -6.47 1.31 -5.48
C ASN A 81 -5.14 1.12 -4.73
N ILE A 82 -4.66 2.17 -4.09
CA ILE A 82 -3.38 2.23 -3.38
C ILE A 82 -3.47 1.55 -2.01
N ASN A 83 -4.65 1.52 -1.39
CA ASN A 83 -4.85 0.85 -0.10
C ASN A 83 -4.63 -0.67 -0.22
N ILE A 84 -5.20 -1.31 -1.24
CA ILE A 84 -5.02 -2.75 -1.47
C ILE A 84 -3.65 -3.10 -2.07
N LEU A 85 -2.97 -2.14 -2.68
CA LEU A 85 -1.64 -2.33 -3.23
C LEU A 85 -0.65 -2.70 -2.11
N ASN A 86 -0.82 -2.15 -0.90
CA ASN A 86 0.10 -2.35 0.21
C ASN A 86 1.57 -2.15 -0.21
N ILE A 87 1.89 -0.91 -0.59
CA ILE A 87 3.17 -0.54 -1.20
C ILE A 87 4.41 -0.98 -0.40
N ARG A 88 4.29 -1.04 0.93
CA ARG A 88 5.37 -1.48 1.84
C ARG A 88 5.88 -2.88 1.54
N THR A 89 5.02 -3.75 1.01
CA THR A 89 5.39 -5.13 0.65
C THR A 89 6.13 -5.23 -0.69
N HIS A 90 6.12 -4.16 -1.48
CA HIS A 90 6.68 -4.12 -2.82
C HIS A 90 7.98 -3.34 -2.93
N ILE A 91 8.28 -2.46 -1.96
CA ILE A 91 9.49 -1.64 -1.94
C ILE A 91 10.33 -2.09 -0.74
N LEU A 92 11.47 -2.72 -1.03
CA LEU A 92 12.28 -3.38 -0.01
C LEU A 92 13.54 -2.59 0.37
N PHE A 93 13.80 -1.43 -0.24
CA PHE A 93 14.97 -0.61 0.07
C PHE A 93 14.66 0.50 1.09
N ASP A 94 15.71 1.09 1.65
CA ASP A 94 15.61 2.22 2.58
C ASP A 94 15.07 3.47 1.86
N ILE A 95 13.81 3.82 2.16
CA ILE A 95 13.12 4.97 1.59
C ILE A 95 13.70 6.33 2.03
N THR A 96 14.65 6.37 2.96
CA THR A 96 15.32 7.62 3.35
C THR A 96 16.46 7.99 2.39
N THR A 97 16.78 7.12 1.44
CA THR A 97 17.90 7.30 0.51
C THR A 97 17.59 8.19 -0.69
N PHE A 98 16.34 8.63 -0.85
CA PHE A 98 15.95 9.53 -1.94
C PHE A 98 16.65 10.88 -1.85
N THR A 99 17.06 11.42 -3.00
CA THR A 99 17.70 12.74 -3.07
C THR A 99 16.69 13.86 -2.82
N ASN A 100 15.44 13.68 -3.25
CA ASN A 100 14.34 14.63 -3.08
C ASN A 100 13.11 13.93 -2.49
N PRO A 101 13.06 13.71 -1.16
CA PRO A 101 11.97 12.96 -0.53
C PRO A 101 10.59 13.61 -0.74
N ASP A 102 10.52 14.92 -0.95
CA ASP A 102 9.25 15.63 -1.16
C ASP A 102 8.59 15.29 -2.50
N ASN A 103 9.33 14.71 -3.46
CA ASN A 103 8.80 14.34 -4.79
C ASN A 103 9.28 12.97 -5.28
N ALA A 104 9.80 12.12 -4.40
CA ALA A 104 10.43 10.87 -4.81
C ALA A 104 9.43 9.80 -5.27
N MET A 105 8.44 9.48 -4.43
CA MET A 105 7.57 8.32 -4.60
C MET A 105 6.09 8.71 -4.54
N TYR A 106 5.42 8.67 -5.69
CA TYR A 106 4.05 9.14 -5.84
C TYR A 106 3.15 8.08 -6.46
N GLY A 107 1.85 8.16 -6.19
CA GLY A 107 0.89 7.25 -6.80
C GLY A 107 -0.45 7.91 -7.11
N THR A 108 -1.12 7.39 -8.14
CA THR A 108 -2.47 7.83 -8.51
C THR A 108 -3.41 6.65 -8.69
N GLU A 109 -4.61 6.79 -8.16
CA GLU A 109 -5.73 5.89 -8.37
C GLU A 109 -6.55 6.29 -9.59
N TYR A 110 -6.87 5.32 -10.44
CA TYR A 110 -7.67 5.57 -11.65
C TYR A 110 -9.15 5.17 -11.53
N LYS A 111 -9.53 4.54 -10.41
CA LYS A 111 -10.92 4.17 -10.15
C LYS A 111 -11.69 5.36 -9.57
N LEU A 112 -13.00 5.36 -9.79
CA LEU A 112 -13.88 6.42 -9.32
C LEU A 112 -14.34 6.17 -7.89
N ILE A 113 -14.88 7.22 -7.25
CA ILE A 113 -15.37 7.18 -5.86
C ILE A 113 -16.39 6.05 -5.61
N ASP A 114 -17.24 5.74 -6.59
CA ASP A 114 -18.26 4.68 -6.45
C ASP A 114 -17.65 3.27 -6.38
N GLU A 115 -16.48 3.07 -6.99
CA GLU A 115 -15.74 1.80 -6.98
C GLU A 115 -14.80 1.71 -5.77
N LEU A 116 -14.20 2.84 -5.39
CA LEU A 116 -13.24 2.94 -4.29
C LEU A 116 -13.89 3.06 -2.91
N TYR A 117 -15.10 3.63 -2.85
CA TYR A 117 -15.76 4.08 -1.61
C TYR A 117 -14.96 5.13 -0.82
N HIS A 118 -14.01 5.79 -1.47
CA HIS A 118 -13.29 6.96 -0.97
C HIS A 118 -12.94 7.88 -2.13
N ILE A 119 -12.56 9.12 -1.81
CA ILE A 119 -12.04 10.05 -2.81
C ILE A 119 -10.75 9.43 -3.39
N PRO A 120 -10.64 9.31 -4.73
CA PRO A 120 -9.43 8.77 -5.35
C PRO A 120 -8.20 9.57 -4.91
N LEU A 121 -7.14 8.85 -4.55
CA LEU A 121 -5.84 9.41 -4.22
C LEU A 121 -5.13 9.78 -5.52
N ILE A 122 -4.98 11.08 -5.78
CA ILE A 122 -4.33 11.62 -6.98
C ILE A 122 -3.02 12.27 -6.58
N ASP A 123 -1.94 11.90 -7.26
CA ASP A 123 -0.57 12.37 -7.02
C ASP A 123 -0.24 12.34 -5.52
N TYR A 124 -0.58 11.21 -4.90
CA TYR A 124 -0.46 10.97 -3.48
C TYR A 124 0.98 10.58 -3.12
N ASN A 125 1.54 11.23 -2.10
CA ASN A 125 2.87 10.91 -1.61
C ASN A 125 2.86 9.53 -0.92
N LEU A 126 3.44 8.53 -1.57
CA LEU A 126 3.47 7.17 -1.05
C LEU A 126 4.41 7.01 0.15
N LEU A 127 5.34 7.96 0.38
CA LEU A 127 6.20 7.94 1.57
C LEU A 127 5.42 8.15 2.86
N GLU A 128 4.29 8.85 2.82
CA GLU A 128 3.40 8.99 3.98
C GLU A 128 2.92 7.64 4.50
N ARG A 129 2.85 6.63 3.60
CA ARG A 129 2.49 5.28 3.99
C ARG A 129 3.58 4.59 4.77
N TYR A 130 4.82 5.07 4.87
CA TYR A 130 5.87 4.46 5.69
C TYR A 130 6.02 5.12 7.05
N ILE A 131 5.29 6.21 7.31
CA ILE A 131 5.30 6.87 8.61
C ILE A 131 4.59 5.95 9.61
N TYR A 132 5.30 5.59 10.68
CA TYR A 132 4.76 4.78 11.76
C TYR A 132 3.83 5.63 12.64
N TYR A 133 2.53 5.31 12.60
CA TYR A 133 1.57 5.84 13.56
C TYR A 133 1.22 4.73 14.56
N PRO A 134 1.63 4.84 15.83
CA PRO A 134 1.06 4.00 16.87
C PRO A 134 -0.39 4.43 17.08
N ASN A 135 -1.34 3.77 16.40
CA ASN A 135 -2.75 4.09 16.54
C ASN A 135 -3.32 3.46 17.83
N ASP A 136 -4.00 4.27 18.65
CA ASP A 136 -4.81 3.81 19.80
C ASP A 136 -6.18 3.24 19.36
N THR A 137 -6.50 3.30 18.06
CA THR A 137 -7.78 2.88 17.48
C THR A 137 -7.54 1.88 16.36
N MET A 138 -8.29 0.77 16.37
CA MET A 138 -8.22 -0.29 15.37
C MET A 138 -9.46 -0.28 14.47
N TYR A 139 -9.27 -0.10 13.17
CA TYR A 139 -10.31 -0.14 12.16
C TYR A 139 -10.44 -1.54 11.56
N VAL A 140 -11.65 -2.10 11.61
CA VAL A 140 -11.96 -3.44 11.11
C VAL A 140 -13.08 -3.33 10.08
N SER A 141 -12.93 -3.99 8.94
CA SER A 141 -13.90 -4.01 7.84
C SER A 141 -14.58 -5.36 7.74
N SER A 142 -15.90 -5.32 7.50
CA SER A 142 -16.71 -6.49 7.15
C SER A 142 -16.63 -6.85 5.67
N ARG A 143 -15.88 -6.09 4.86
CA ARG A 143 -15.79 -6.29 3.41
C ARG A 143 -14.52 -7.07 3.08
N LYS A 144 -14.71 -8.25 2.48
CA LYS A 144 -13.65 -9.18 2.03
C LYS A 144 -12.56 -8.58 1.12
N TRP A 145 -12.81 -7.40 0.53
CA TRP A 145 -11.88 -6.69 -0.37
C TRP A 145 -11.41 -5.33 0.19
N GLY A 146 -11.98 -4.88 1.30
CA GLY A 146 -11.66 -3.59 1.92
C GLY A 146 -10.67 -3.70 3.08
N GLY A 147 -10.47 -4.90 3.61
CA GLY A 147 -9.47 -5.17 4.63
C GLY A 147 -8.59 -6.36 4.30
N VAL A 148 -7.38 -6.37 4.84
CA VAL A 148 -6.41 -7.47 4.72
C VAL A 148 -5.82 -7.71 6.10
N ASP A 149 -5.96 -8.93 6.63
CA ASP A 149 -5.38 -9.29 7.92
C ASP A 149 -3.85 -9.43 7.76
N THR A 150 -3.13 -8.44 8.27
CA THR A 150 -1.66 -8.37 8.31
C THR A 150 -1.23 -7.79 9.65
N GLU A 151 0.07 -7.81 9.98
CA GLU A 151 0.57 -7.17 11.21
C GLU A 151 0.32 -5.65 11.25
N GLU A 152 0.02 -5.05 10.10
CA GLU A 152 -0.17 -3.60 9.95
C GLU A 152 -1.63 -3.19 9.77
N CYS A 153 -2.57 -4.15 9.79
CA CYS A 153 -3.99 -3.82 9.65
C CYS A 153 -4.51 -3.11 10.90
N GLY A 154 -5.57 -2.31 10.73
CA GLY A 154 -6.21 -1.60 11.83
C GLY A 154 -6.16 -0.08 11.71
N ASP A 155 -5.69 0.48 10.61
CA ASP A 155 -5.82 1.92 10.34
C ASP A 155 -6.99 2.22 9.37
N VAL A 156 -7.36 3.50 9.24
CA VAL A 156 -8.49 3.95 8.42
C VAL A 156 -8.34 3.62 6.93
N ASN A 157 -7.10 3.48 6.45
CA ASN A 157 -6.74 3.18 5.08
C ASN A 157 -6.35 1.70 4.85
N ALA A 158 -6.10 0.93 5.90
CA ALA A 158 -5.69 -0.46 5.90
C ALA A 158 -6.45 -1.24 6.99
N THR A 159 -7.77 -1.33 6.83
CA THR A 159 -8.64 -1.99 7.81
C THR A 159 -8.34 -3.50 7.91
N CYS A 160 -8.53 -4.11 9.08
CA CYS A 160 -8.43 -5.57 9.22
C CYS A 160 -9.68 -6.25 8.62
N ASN A 161 -9.53 -7.41 7.99
CA ASN A 161 -10.65 -8.22 7.47
C ASN A 161 -11.29 -9.11 8.56
N SER A 162 -10.70 -9.13 9.75
CA SER A 162 -11.06 -9.97 10.89
C SER A 162 -12.49 -9.75 11.44
N PHE A 163 -13.29 -8.83 10.88
CA PHE A 163 -14.65 -8.61 11.35
C PHE A 163 -15.51 -9.87 11.19
N GLU A 164 -15.54 -10.50 10.01
CA GLU A 164 -16.32 -11.74 9.82
C GLU A 164 -15.84 -12.88 10.73
N HIS A 165 -14.53 -12.94 11.01
CA HIS A 165 -13.97 -13.90 11.96
C HIS A 165 -14.44 -13.64 13.40
N SER A 166 -14.58 -12.36 13.80
CA SER A 166 -15.09 -11.97 15.12
C SER A 166 -16.61 -12.18 15.28
N VAL A 167 -17.38 -12.08 14.19
CA VAL A 167 -18.84 -12.30 14.18
C VAL A 167 -19.19 -13.79 14.33
N LEU A 168 -18.32 -14.68 13.83
CA LEU A 168 -18.41 -16.11 14.14
C LEU A 168 -18.07 -16.30 15.62
N LYS A 169 -19.09 -16.23 16.46
CA LYS A 169 -19.04 -16.53 17.89
C LYS A 169 -18.30 -17.86 18.09
N GLN A 170 -17.01 -17.81 18.45
CA GLN A 170 -16.35 -18.99 18.98
C GLN A 170 -16.99 -19.27 20.34
N THR A 171 -17.95 -20.18 20.37
CA THR A 171 -18.35 -20.83 21.61
C THR A 171 -17.21 -21.76 22.02
N THR A 172 -16.17 -21.20 22.64
CA THR A 172 -15.35 -22.00 23.53
C THR A 172 -16.29 -22.50 24.65
N PRO A 173 -16.30 -23.80 24.98
CA PRO A 173 -17.11 -24.30 26.09
C PRO A 173 -16.85 -23.45 27.34
N ASP A 174 -17.91 -23.04 28.04
CA ASP A 174 -17.78 -22.37 29.32
C ASP A 174 -16.86 -23.18 30.23
N ARG A 175 -16.00 -22.48 30.98
CA ARG A 175 -15.09 -23.08 31.96
C ARG A 175 -15.90 -23.97 32.92
N THR A 176 -15.66 -25.28 32.85
CA THR A 176 -16.02 -26.22 33.92
C THR A 176 -14.74 -26.58 34.69
N GLU A 177 -14.86 -26.96 35.96
CA GLU A 177 -13.73 -27.30 36.86
C GLU A 177 -12.76 -28.35 36.30
N ILE A 178 -13.17 -29.06 35.24
CA ILE A 178 -12.45 -30.17 34.61
C ILE A 178 -11.30 -29.69 33.69
N ASN A 179 -11.32 -28.44 33.22
CA ASN A 179 -10.34 -27.93 32.23
C ASN A 179 -9.18 -27.11 32.83
N LEU A 180 -9.02 -27.12 34.15
CA LEU A 180 -7.90 -26.46 34.84
C LEU A 180 -6.75 -27.45 35.07
N GLN A 181 -5.77 -27.48 34.16
CA GLN A 181 -4.42 -27.85 34.57
C GLN A 181 -3.75 -26.63 35.20
N SER A 182 -3.30 -26.80 36.44
CA SER A 182 -2.62 -25.78 37.23
C SER A 182 -1.37 -25.27 36.51
N GLY A 183 -1.32 -23.97 36.20
CA GLY A 183 -0.09 -23.28 35.82
C GLY A 183 -0.11 -22.43 34.55
N GLN A 184 -1.14 -22.49 33.70
CA GLN A 184 -1.20 -21.65 32.49
C GLN A 184 -2.05 -20.39 32.72
N GLN A 185 -1.37 -19.25 32.87
CA GLN A 185 -2.02 -17.95 32.73
C GLN A 185 -2.07 -17.62 31.23
N ILE A 186 -3.20 -17.90 30.60
CA ILE A 186 -3.47 -17.42 29.24
C ILE A 186 -4.29 -16.13 29.38
N VAL A 187 -3.68 -15.01 28.98
CA VAL A 187 -4.35 -13.72 28.90
C VAL A 187 -5.03 -13.65 27.55
N TYR A 188 -6.35 -13.71 27.54
CA TYR A 188 -7.13 -13.42 26.35
C TYR A 188 -7.73 -12.02 26.46
N THR A 189 -7.44 -11.17 25.50
CA THR A 189 -8.16 -9.91 25.30
C THR A 189 -9.11 -10.11 24.13
N TYR A 190 -10.40 -10.18 24.43
CA TYR A 190 -11.46 -10.19 23.43
C TYR A 190 -12.09 -8.80 23.39
N ILE A 191 -12.00 -8.14 22.25
CA ILE A 191 -12.77 -6.91 21.98
C ILE A 191 -13.91 -7.32 21.04
N SER A 192 -15.12 -7.43 21.59
CA SER A 192 -16.35 -7.66 20.83
C SER A 192 -17.07 -6.32 20.68
N VAL A 193 -17.04 -5.74 19.48
CA VAL A 193 -17.76 -4.50 19.18
C VAL A 193 -19.15 -4.85 18.67
N GLY A 194 -20.17 -4.69 19.53
CA GLY A 194 -21.56 -5.03 19.20
C GLY A 194 -22.29 -3.96 18.39
N GLU A 195 -21.91 -2.68 18.52
CA GLU A 195 -22.50 -1.57 17.77
C GLU A 195 -21.51 -0.40 17.76
N MET A 196 -21.32 0.25 16.60
CA MET A 196 -20.45 1.41 16.43
C MET A 196 -21.28 2.57 15.91
N HIS A 197 -21.49 3.60 16.72
CA HIS A 197 -22.10 4.84 16.28
C HIS A 197 -21.02 5.77 15.73
N VAL A 198 -21.06 6.01 14.43
CA VAL A 198 -20.26 7.05 13.76
C VAL A 198 -21.08 8.33 13.78
N ASN A 199 -20.65 9.33 14.55
CA ASN A 199 -21.25 10.66 14.48
C ASN A 199 -20.82 11.32 13.16
N GLN A 200 -21.80 11.81 12.40
CA GLN A 200 -21.60 12.60 11.18
C GLN A 200 -20.97 13.97 11.48
#